data_AF-A0A1I1MCL9-F1
#
_entry.id   AF-A0A1I1MCL9-F1
#
_cell.length_a   1.000
_cell.length_b   1.000
_cell.length_c   1.000
_cell.angle_alpha   90.00
_cell.angle_beta   90.00
_cell.angle_gamma   90.00
#
_symmetry.space_group_name_H-M   'P 1'
#
loop_
_entity.id
_entity.type
_entity.pdbx_description
1 polymer ?
#
loop_
_entity_poly.entity_id
_entity_poly.type
_entity_poly.pdbx_seq_one_letter_code
_entity_poly.pdbx_strand_id
1 'polypeptide(L)'
;MKGKIHRCNCQQLWSVQNRKSKITAQTVLLQGEWLTEVKPWRTSNPKGFVSTPYSENIIINPADELLENFEQEEKLLYDRQRVWFNLTAGEHLYFASDGSCYVLKIKTT
;
A
#
# COMPACT_ATOMS: atom_id res chain seq x y z
N MET A 1 -1.66 12.61 -9.06
CA MET A 1 -0.25 12.97 -8.69
C MET A 1 0.42 11.75 -8.08
N LYS A 2 1.73 11.52 -8.27
CA LYS A 2 2.37 10.33 -7.67
C LYS A 2 2.21 10.28 -6.15
N GLY A 3 1.57 9.23 -5.66
CA GLY A 3 1.42 8.87 -4.26
C GLY A 3 2.37 7.74 -3.87
N LYS A 4 2.75 7.69 -2.59
CA LYS A 4 3.57 6.64 -1.99
C LYS A 4 2.98 6.20 -0.67
N ILE A 5 2.91 4.88 -0.46
CA ILE A 5 2.38 4.26 0.76
C ILE A 5 3.45 3.34 1.34
N HIS A 6 3.71 3.45 2.64
CA HIS A 6 4.61 2.55 3.35
C HIS A 6 4.22 2.42 4.83
N ARG A 7 4.60 1.29 5.45
CA ARG A 7 4.37 1.09 6.88
C ARG A 7 5.30 1.97 7.72
N CYS A 8 4.72 2.67 8.68
CA CYS A 8 5.44 3.39 9.73
C CYS A 8 5.52 2.50 10.97
N ASN A 9 6.57 1.68 11.06
CA ASN A 9 6.70 0.66 12.13
C ASN A 9 6.79 1.26 13.55
N CYS A 10 7.27 2.49 13.72
CA CYS A 10 7.32 3.11 15.05
C CYS A 10 5.94 3.52 15.57
N GLN A 11 5.00 3.86 14.68
CA GLN A 11 3.65 4.29 15.04
C GLN A 11 2.61 3.20 14.83
N GLN A 12 2.97 2.08 14.18
CA GLN A 12 2.02 1.05 13.77
C GLN A 12 0.88 1.61 12.90
N LEU A 13 1.22 2.55 12.01
CA LEU A 13 0.31 3.20 11.06
C LEU A 13 0.85 3.11 9.63
N TRP A 14 0.01 3.37 8.64
CA TRP A 14 0.41 3.56 7.25
C TRP A 14 0.70 5.02 6.97
N SER A 15 1.86 5.30 6.39
CA SER A 15 2.20 6.63 5.90
C SER A 15 1.81 6.75 4.43
N VAL A 16 0.98 7.74 4.11
CA VAL A 16 0.62 8.12 2.74
C VAL A 16 1.27 9.46 2.45
N GLN A 17 2.03 9.53 1.36
CA GLN A 17 2.79 10.72 0.99
C GLN A 17 2.62 11.01 -0.50
N ASN A 18 2.38 12.27 -0.83
CA ASN A 18 2.54 12.81 -2.18
C ASN A 18 3.50 14.01 -2.14
N ARG A 19 3.56 14.83 -3.21
CA ARG A 19 4.43 16.02 -3.24
C ARG A 19 4.00 17.11 -2.25
N LYS A 20 2.70 17.24 -1.98
CA LYS A 20 2.10 18.34 -1.22
C LYS A 20 1.90 18.01 0.26
N SER A 21 1.69 16.74 0.60
CA SER A 21 1.31 16.33 1.94
C SER A 21 1.86 14.96 2.32
N LYS A 22 1.93 14.75 3.63
CA LYS A 22 2.16 13.47 4.26
C LYS A 22 1.16 13.31 5.39
N ILE A 23 0.45 12.18 5.39
CA ILE A 23 -0.53 11.83 6.42
C ILE A 23 -0.27 10.40 6.89
N THR A 24 -0.82 10.08 8.06
CA THR A 24 -0.80 8.74 8.64
C THR A 24 -2.21 8.24 8.86
N ALA A 25 -2.42 6.94 8.66
CA ALA A 25 -3.73 6.30 8.71
C ALA A 25 -3.66 4.92 9.36
N GLN A 26 -4.76 4.46 9.96
CA GLN A 26 -4.84 3.10 10.48
C GLN A 26 -5.01 2.10 9.34
N THR A 27 -5.88 2.43 8.38
CA THR A 27 -6.14 1.63 7.20
C THR A 27 -6.12 2.51 5.95
N VAL A 28 -5.77 1.92 4.81
CA VAL A 28 -5.73 2.62 3.52
C VAL A 28 -6.28 1.69 2.45
N LEU A 29 -7.13 2.20 1.57
CA LEU A 29 -7.53 1.53 0.34
C LEU A 29 -6.94 2.30 -0.84
N LEU A 30 -6.30 1.58 -1.76
CA LEU A 30 -5.82 2.13 -3.03
C LEU A 30 -6.63 1.50 -4.16
N GLN A 31 -7.47 2.31 -4.82
CA GLN A 31 -8.32 1.90 -5.93
C GLN A 31 -7.70 2.29 -7.28
N GLY A 32 -6.67 1.58 -7.71
CA GLY A 32 -6.12 1.73 -9.05
C GLY A 32 -4.64 1.43 -9.08
N GLU A 33 -4.11 1.42 -10.30
CA GLU A 33 -2.77 0.91 -10.61
C GLU A 33 -1.71 1.33 -9.58
N TRP A 34 -0.94 0.34 -9.20
CA TRP A 34 0.15 0.49 -8.26
C TRP A 34 1.37 -0.29 -8.71
N LEU A 35 2.52 0.18 -8.24
CA LEU A 35 3.83 -0.40 -8.47
C LEU A 35 4.55 -0.49 -7.12
N THR A 36 5.45 -1.45 -6.98
CA THR A 36 6.39 -1.45 -5.86
C THR A 36 7.67 -0.73 -6.25
N GLU A 37 8.24 -0.01 -5.30
CA GLU A 37 9.54 0.60 -5.42
C GLU A 37 10.40 0.16 -4.24
N VAL A 38 11.62 -0.25 -4.54
CA VAL A 38 12.64 -0.63 -3.57
C VAL A 38 13.85 0.29 -3.71
N LYS A 39 14.56 0.51 -2.61
CA LYS A 39 15.82 1.27 -2.59
C LYS A 39 16.93 0.42 -1.99
N PRO A 40 17.42 -0.61 -2.70
CA PRO A 40 18.40 -1.56 -2.19
C PRO A 40 19.74 -0.90 -1.83
N TRP A 41 20.08 0.22 -2.47
CA TRP A 41 21.31 0.97 -2.20
C TRP A 41 21.32 1.72 -0.87
N ARG A 42 20.20 1.76 -0.12
CA ARG A 42 20.18 2.41 1.21
C ARG A 42 20.89 1.51 2.22
N THR A 43 22.05 1.98 2.69
CA THR A 43 22.89 1.33 3.70
C THR A 43 22.19 1.11 5.04
N SER A 44 21.15 1.88 5.36
CA SER A 44 20.32 1.68 6.55
C SER A 44 18.83 1.66 6.20
N ASN A 45 18.11 0.68 6.76
CA ASN A 45 16.67 0.51 6.62
C ASN A 45 16.23 0.45 5.14
N PRO A 46 16.57 -0.62 4.39
CA PRO A 46 16.01 -0.83 3.06
C PRO A 46 14.49 -0.83 3.19
N LYS A 47 13.84 0.15 2.57
CA LYS A 47 12.39 0.33 2.61
C LYS A 47 11.82 0.00 1.24
N GLY A 48 10.90 -0.94 1.21
CA GLY A 48 9.92 -1.07 0.15
C GLY A 48 8.78 -0.07 0.35
N PHE A 49 8.25 0.46 -0.75
CA PHE A 49 7.03 1.26 -0.72
C PHE A 49 6.19 0.96 -1.95
N VAL A 50 4.88 1.07 -1.77
CA VAL A 50 3.94 1.05 -2.89
C VAL A 50 3.84 2.46 -3.43
N SER A 51 3.79 2.62 -4.75
CA SER A 51 3.52 3.88 -5.40
C SER A 51 2.39 3.75 -6.41
N THR A 52 1.69 4.86 -6.62
CA THR A 52 0.67 4.99 -7.65
C THR A 52 0.85 6.33 -8.35
N PRO A 53 0.62 6.43 -9.67
CA PRO A 53 0.58 7.71 -10.37
C PRO A 53 -0.61 8.61 -9.93
N TYR A 54 -1.65 8.02 -9.33
CA TYR A 54 -2.93 8.67 -9.02
C TYR A 54 -3.22 8.65 -7.50
N SER A 55 -2.59 9.56 -6.74
CA SER A 55 -2.82 9.72 -5.29
C SER A 55 -4.27 9.99 -4.90
N GLU A 56 -5.06 10.52 -5.82
CA GLU A 56 -6.50 10.72 -5.71
C GLU A 56 -7.29 9.42 -5.52
N ASN A 57 -6.72 8.27 -5.91
CA ASN A 57 -7.31 6.96 -5.72
C ASN A 57 -7.00 6.35 -4.33
N ILE A 58 -6.33 7.10 -3.46
CA ILE A 58 -5.98 6.67 -2.12
C ILE A 58 -7.06 7.14 -1.14
N ILE A 59 -7.77 6.20 -0.55
CA ILE A 59 -8.81 6.41 0.44
C ILE A 59 -8.24 6.06 1.82
N ILE A 60 -8.34 7.02 2.73
CA ILE A 60 -7.80 6.92 4.08
C ILE A 60 -8.92 6.48 5.02
N ASN A 61 -8.63 5.46 5.84
CA ASN A 61 -9.60 4.86 6.76
C ASN A 61 -10.94 4.57 6.05
N PRO A 62 -10.93 3.76 4.95
CA PRO A 62 -12.14 3.45 4.20
C PRO A 62 -13.21 2.83 5.09
N ALA A 63 -14.48 3.09 4.75
CA ALA A 63 -15.61 2.44 5.40
C ALA A 63 -15.68 0.94 5.00
N ASP A 64 -16.19 0.09 5.88
CA ASP A 64 -16.21 -1.35 5.67
C ASP A 64 -17.11 -1.73 4.48
N GLU A 65 -18.20 -1.01 4.25
CA GLU A 65 -19.11 -1.23 3.13
C GLU A 65 -18.42 -1.05 1.77
N LEU A 66 -17.38 -0.19 1.71
CA LEU A 66 -16.59 -0.02 0.51
C LEU A 66 -15.69 -1.25 0.25
N LEU A 67 -15.13 -1.82 1.31
CA LEU A 67 -14.27 -3.01 1.25
C LEU A 67 -15.04 -4.28 0.88
N GLU A 68 -16.33 -4.34 1.20
CA GLU A 68 -17.21 -5.46 0.83
C GLU A 68 -17.33 -5.66 -0.68
N ASN A 69 -17.03 -4.65 -1.50
CA ASN A 69 -17.01 -4.76 -2.97
C ASN A 69 -15.79 -5.52 -3.51
N PHE A 70 -14.85 -5.90 -2.64
CA PHE A 70 -13.59 -6.54 -3.01
C PHE A 70 -13.45 -7.94 -2.41
N GLU A 71 -12.75 -8.80 -3.12
CA GLU A 71 -12.19 -10.06 -2.63
C GLU A 71 -10.68 -9.91 -2.41
N GLN A 72 -10.18 -10.51 -1.33
CA GLN A 72 -8.75 -10.58 -1.05
C GLN A 72 -8.17 -11.79 -1.78
N GLU A 73 -7.26 -11.55 -2.73
CA GLU A 73 -6.62 -12.64 -3.47
C GLU A 73 -5.38 -13.16 -2.74
N GLU A 74 -4.44 -12.26 -2.43
CA GLU A 74 -3.18 -12.62 -1.77
C GLU A 74 -2.62 -11.46 -0.93
N LYS A 75 -1.50 -11.69 -0.24
CA LYS A 75 -0.78 -10.66 0.49
C LYS A 75 0.37 -10.10 -0.35
N LEU A 76 0.51 -8.78 -0.36
CA LEU A 76 1.73 -8.12 -0.80
C LEU A 76 2.75 -8.21 0.34
N LEU A 77 3.78 -9.02 0.14
CA LEU A 77 4.83 -9.34 1.11
C LEU A 77 6.14 -8.69 0.71
N TYR A 78 6.80 -8.06 1.68
CA TYR A 78 8.14 -7.49 1.50
C TYR A 78 9.19 -8.35 2.20
N ASP A 79 10.11 -8.92 1.43
CA ASP A 79 11.30 -9.60 1.94
C ASP A 79 12.38 -8.55 2.24
N ARG A 80 12.66 -8.35 3.53
CA ARG A 80 13.67 -7.40 3.99
C ARG A 80 15.10 -7.88 3.75
N GLN A 81 15.36 -9.18 3.68
CA GLN A 81 16.69 -9.73 3.42
C GLN A 81 17.05 -9.56 1.94
N ARG A 82 16.10 -9.85 1.05
CA ARG A 82 16.29 -9.71 -0.41
C ARG A 82 15.96 -8.31 -0.94
N VAL A 83 15.31 -7.47 -0.13
CA VAL A 83 14.85 -6.12 -0.49
C VAL A 83 13.95 -6.16 -1.74
N TRP A 84 12.94 -7.04 -1.71
CA TRP A 84 12.04 -7.29 -2.84
C TRP A 84 10.63 -7.63 -2.33
N PHE A 85 9.60 -7.30 -3.11
CA PHE A 85 8.22 -7.72 -2.93
C PHE A 85 7.86 -8.96 -3.75
N ASN A 86 7.01 -9.85 -3.25
CA ASN A 86 6.49 -10.96 -4.06
C ASN A 86 5.78 -10.51 -5.36
N LEU A 87 5.19 -9.32 -5.37
CA LEU A 87 4.54 -8.72 -6.52
C LEU A 87 5.13 -7.34 -6.82
N THR A 88 5.24 -6.99 -8.10
CA THR A 88 5.83 -5.72 -8.54
C THR A 88 4.79 -4.67 -8.93
N ALA A 89 3.57 -5.09 -9.26
CA ALA A 89 2.49 -4.23 -9.74
C ALA A 89 1.12 -4.89 -9.51
N GLY A 90 0.05 -4.09 -9.62
CA GLY A 90 -1.33 -4.58 -9.61
C GLY A 90 -2.33 -3.40 -9.65
N GLU A 91 -3.60 -3.68 -9.34
CA GLU A 91 -4.67 -2.69 -9.45
C GLU A 91 -5.26 -2.22 -8.12
N HIS A 92 -5.56 -3.11 -7.17
CA HIS A 92 -6.18 -2.68 -5.92
C HIS A 92 -5.45 -3.25 -4.71
N LEU A 93 -5.28 -2.41 -3.67
CA LEU A 93 -4.65 -2.81 -2.42
C LEU A 93 -5.43 -2.33 -1.22
N TYR A 94 -5.51 -3.18 -0.20
CA TYR A 94 -5.94 -2.81 1.13
C TYR A 94 -4.80 -2.95 2.12
N PHE A 95 -4.45 -1.83 2.77
CA PHE A 95 -3.46 -1.74 3.82
C PHE A 95 -4.18 -1.79 5.16
N ALA A 96 -4.13 -2.94 5.83
CA ALA A 96 -4.89 -3.23 7.03
C ALA A 96 -4.18 -2.74 8.30
N SER A 97 -4.94 -2.56 9.38
CA SER A 97 -4.44 -2.02 10.65
C SER A 97 -3.38 -2.90 11.32
N ASP A 98 -3.46 -4.22 11.09
CA ASP A 98 -2.51 -5.24 11.52
C ASP A 98 -1.12 -5.14 10.86
N GLY A 99 -0.96 -4.28 9.84
CA GLY A 99 0.27 -4.13 9.07
C GLY A 99 0.35 -5.05 7.85
N SER A 100 -0.66 -5.87 7.57
CA SER A 100 -0.79 -6.63 6.34
C SER A 100 -1.20 -5.72 5.17
N CYS A 101 -0.74 -6.05 3.97
CA CYS A 101 -1.19 -5.45 2.73
C CYS A 101 -1.78 -6.55 1.84
N TYR A 102 -3.04 -6.39 1.45
CA TYR A 102 -3.82 -7.36 0.69
C TYR A 102 -4.01 -6.86 -0.73
N VAL A 103 -3.75 -7.74 -1.70
CA VAL A 103 -4.17 -7.55 -3.09
C VAL A 103 -5.65 -7.81 -3.18
N LEU A 104 -6.35 -6.84 -3.78
CA LEU A 104 -7.79 -6.88 -3.91
C LEU A 104 -8.18 -7.06 -5.37
N LYS A 105 -9.31 -7.74 -5.57
CA LYS A 105 -10.01 -7.81 -6.84
C LYS A 105 -11.46 -7.39 -6.65
N ILE A 106 -12.02 -6.69 -7.63
CA ILE A 106 -13.45 -6.33 -7.60
C ILE A 106 -14.28 -7.61 -7.70
N LYS A 107 -15.25 -7.77 -6.79
CA LYS A 107 -16.22 -8.86 -6.88
C LYS A 107 -16.97 -8.76 -8.19
N THR A 108 -16.91 -9.83 -8.98
CA THR A 108 -17.75 -9.97 -10.18
C THR A 108 -19.03 -10.65 -9.72
N THR A 109 -20.11 -9.87 -9.64
CA THR A 109 -21.46 -10.34 -9.31
C THR A 109 -22.00 -11.29 -10.36
#